data_AF-A0A8J3VW92-F1
#
_entry.id   AF-A0A8J3VW92-F1
#
_cell.length_a   1.000
_cell.length_b   1.000
_cell.length_c   1.000
_cell.angle_alpha   90.00
_cell.angle_beta   90.00
_cell.angle_gamma   90.00
#
_symmetry.space_group_name_H-M   'P 1'
#
loop_
_entity.id
_entity.type
_entity.pdbx_description
1 polymer ?
#
loop_
_entity_poly.entity_id
_entity_poly.type
_entity_poly.pdbx_seq_one_letter_code
_entity_poly.pdbx_strand_id
1 'polypeptide(L)'
;MRSGSRRLSVQADTDGRRTPVGINIGIGAGFVLVAAVVAAPIPVQDTGWRFAVVAVAVGWSAVVCVDQVALAPVALLGWLVVNGFLVDRFGELSWHGSSDLYRMMLLVMAGALGLAAGEARHQISQLRTRWRAEAEWHALVAHINEEEKRDA
;
A
#
# COMPACT_ATOMS: atom_id res chain seq x y z
N MET A 1 -27.93 -26.84 -38.88
CA MET A 1 -26.70 -26.03 -39.10
C MET A 1 -27.06 -24.56 -39.11
N ARG A 2 -26.80 -23.82 -38.03
CA ARG A 2 -26.55 -22.36 -38.06
C ARG A 2 -26.07 -21.89 -36.69
N SER A 3 -24.82 -21.44 -36.69
CA SER A 3 -24.30 -20.31 -35.94
C SER A 3 -24.43 -20.35 -34.41
N GLY A 4 -23.51 -21.07 -33.77
CA GLY A 4 -23.13 -20.79 -32.39
C GLY A 4 -22.51 -19.40 -32.32
N SER A 5 -23.28 -18.42 -31.87
CA SER A 5 -22.83 -17.10 -31.49
C SER A 5 -21.99 -17.21 -30.21
N ARG A 6 -20.73 -17.60 -30.39
CA ARG A 6 -19.68 -17.45 -29.38
C ARG A 6 -19.48 -15.95 -29.22
N ARG A 7 -20.28 -15.34 -28.33
CA ARG A 7 -20.00 -14.01 -27.80
C ARG A 7 -18.64 -14.15 -27.12
N LEU A 8 -17.59 -13.82 -27.86
CA LEU A 8 -16.36 -13.35 -27.29
C LEU A 8 -16.75 -12.07 -26.56
N SER A 9 -17.20 -12.23 -25.32
CA SER A 9 -17.03 -11.21 -24.32
C SER A 9 -15.53 -10.95 -24.31
N VAL A 10 -15.11 -9.98 -25.13
CA VAL A 10 -13.96 -9.16 -24.85
C VAL A 10 -14.31 -8.55 -23.51
N GLN A 11 -13.97 -9.31 -22.47
CA GLN A 11 -13.88 -8.86 -21.12
C GLN A 11 -12.86 -7.74 -21.23
N ALA A 12 -13.37 -6.52 -21.39
CA ALA A 12 -12.57 -5.33 -21.40
C ALA A 12 -11.85 -5.38 -20.07
N ASP A 13 -10.58 -5.78 -20.17
CA ASP A 13 -9.67 -5.94 -19.08
C ASP A 13 -9.60 -4.59 -18.37
N THR A 14 -10.32 -4.50 -17.26
CA THR A 14 -10.31 -3.32 -16.41
C THR A 14 -9.05 -3.29 -15.56
N ASP A 15 -8.10 -4.25 -15.72
CA ASP A 15 -6.81 -4.27 -15.01
C ASP A 15 -5.75 -3.31 -15.57
N GLY A 16 -6.03 -2.59 -16.67
CA GLY A 16 -5.04 -1.71 -17.34
C GLY A 16 -4.47 -0.51 -16.55
N ARG A 17 -4.80 -0.36 -15.25
CA ARG A 17 -4.26 0.70 -14.38
C ARG A 17 -3.76 0.23 -13.01
N ARG A 18 -3.74 -1.07 -12.72
CA ARG A 18 -3.11 -1.58 -11.49
C ARG A 18 -1.63 -1.83 -11.75
N THR A 19 -0.76 -1.29 -10.89
CA THR A 19 0.67 -1.60 -10.93
C THR A 19 0.83 -3.12 -10.80
N PRO A 20 1.64 -3.77 -11.67
CA PRO A 20 1.90 -5.20 -11.56
C PRO A 20 2.41 -5.55 -10.15
N VAL A 21 1.88 -6.64 -9.58
CA VAL A 21 2.21 -7.10 -8.21
C VAL A 21 3.72 -7.17 -7.97
N GLY A 22 4.49 -7.63 -8.97
CA GLY A 22 5.95 -7.68 -8.88
C GLY A 22 6.63 -6.32 -8.66
N ILE A 23 6.09 -5.24 -9.22
CA ILE A 23 6.59 -3.87 -9.00
C ILE A 23 6.28 -3.42 -7.57
N ASN A 24 5.07 -3.70 -7.07
CA ASN A 24 4.68 -3.39 -5.69
C ASN A 24 5.56 -4.14 -4.68
N ILE A 25 5.88 -5.40 -4.95
CA ILE A 25 6.84 -6.19 -4.17
C ILE A 25 8.22 -5.53 -4.19
N GLY A 26 8.70 -5.12 -5.37
CA GLY A 26 10.00 -4.45 -5.52
C GLY A 26 10.08 -3.14 -4.73
N ILE A 27 9.03 -2.32 -4.77
CA ILE A 27 8.92 -1.09 -3.97
C ILE A 27 8.94 -1.41 -2.48
N GLY A 28 8.15 -2.39 -2.03
CA GLY A 28 8.13 -2.84 -0.64
C GLY A 28 9.48 -3.36 -0.15
N ALA A 29 10.18 -4.14 -0.98
CA ALA A 29 11.53 -4.61 -0.68
C ALA A 29 12.51 -3.43 -0.55
N GLY A 30 12.40 -2.41 -1.40
CA GLY A 30 13.16 -1.16 -1.28
C GLY A 30 12.92 -0.47 0.06
N PHE A 31 11.67 -0.35 0.51
CA PHE A 31 11.35 0.22 1.83
C PHE A 31 11.98 -0.59 2.97
N VAL A 32 11.89 -1.92 2.92
CA VAL A 32 12.49 -2.80 3.94
C VAL A 32 14.02 -2.65 3.98
N LEU A 33 14.68 -2.56 2.82
CA LEU A 33 16.13 -2.36 2.74
C LEU A 33 16.54 -1.01 3.33
N VAL A 34 15.86 0.08 2.95
CA VAL A 34 16.10 1.41 3.51
C VAL A 34 15.91 1.39 5.03
N ALA A 35 14.84 0.75 5.51
CA ALA A 35 14.56 0.60 6.93
C ALA A 35 15.66 -0.16 7.68
N ALA A 36 16.20 -1.22 7.07
CA ALA A 36 17.32 -1.98 7.64
C ALA A 36 18.58 -1.13 7.78
N VAL A 37 18.91 -0.33 6.76
CA VAL A 37 20.03 0.61 6.79
C VAL A 37 19.81 1.68 7.88
N VAL A 38 18.60 2.21 7.99
CA VAL A 38 18.23 3.18 9.04
C VAL A 38 18.25 2.57 10.45
N ALA A 39 17.91 1.29 10.58
CA ALA A 39 17.93 0.57 11.85
C ALA A 39 19.33 0.12 12.28
N ALA A 40 20.27 -0.03 11.35
CA ALA A 40 21.64 -0.46 11.61
C ALA A 40 22.37 0.31 12.73
N PRO A 41 22.31 1.66 12.82
CA PRO A 41 22.98 2.42 13.89
C PRO A 41 22.33 2.31 15.27
N ILE A 42 21.10 1.79 15.38
CA ILE A 42 20.40 1.66 16.68
C ILE A 42 21.14 0.62 17.54
N PRO A 43 21.37 0.83 18.84
CA PRO A 43 22.03 -0.16 19.69
C PRO A 43 21.38 -1.55 19.65
N VAL A 44 22.17 -2.60 19.84
CA VAL A 44 21.65 -4.00 19.81
C VAL A 44 20.77 -4.35 20.99
N GLN A 45 20.91 -3.64 22.11
CA GLN A 45 20.04 -3.84 23.25
C GLN A 45 18.60 -3.40 22.94
N ASP A 46 18.42 -2.52 21.95
CA ASP A 46 17.15 -1.90 21.59
C ASP A 46 16.48 -2.60 20.39
N THR A 47 16.38 -3.93 20.46
CA THR A 47 15.77 -4.76 19.39
C THR A 47 14.35 -4.31 19.03
N GLY A 48 13.59 -3.78 20.00
CA GLY A 48 12.24 -3.24 19.77
C GLY A 48 12.23 -2.04 18.82
N TRP A 49 13.19 -1.11 18.96
CA TRP A 49 13.30 0.05 18.08
C TRP A 49 13.75 -0.33 16.67
N ARG A 50 14.73 -1.25 16.57
CA ARG A 50 15.16 -1.82 15.28
C ARG A 50 14.00 -2.46 14.53
N PHE A 51 13.19 -3.25 15.23
CA PHE A 51 11.99 -3.87 14.67
C PHE A 51 10.93 -2.84 14.28
N ALA A 52 10.69 -1.83 15.11
CA ALA A 52 9.69 -0.80 14.85
C ALA A 52 9.97 -0.04 13.53
N VAL A 53 11.23 0.26 13.23
CA VAL A 53 11.62 0.90 11.96
C VAL A 53 11.22 0.03 10.75
N VAL A 54 11.47 -1.28 10.82
CA VAL A 54 11.08 -2.21 9.74
C VAL A 54 9.56 -2.38 9.66
N ALA A 55 8.87 -2.47 10.80
CA ALA A 55 7.42 -2.58 10.84
C ALA A 55 6.72 -1.35 10.24
N VAL A 56 7.23 -0.15 10.54
CA VAL A 56 6.77 1.10 9.92
C VAL A 56 6.98 1.07 8.41
N ALA A 57 8.12 0.58 7.92
CA ALA A 57 8.39 0.49 6.49
C ALA A 57 7.47 -0.51 5.77
N VAL A 58 7.18 -1.66 6.39
CA VAL A 58 6.19 -2.63 5.88
C VAL A 58 4.80 -1.99 5.85
N GLY A 59 4.36 -1.35 6.94
CA GLY A 59 3.08 -0.63 6.98
C GLY A 59 3.01 0.48 5.94
N TRP A 60 4.08 1.25 5.76
CA TRP A 60 4.16 2.32 4.77
C TRP A 60 4.07 1.78 3.34
N SER A 61 4.75 0.66 3.05
CA SER A 61 4.64 -0.01 1.76
C SER A 61 3.20 -0.42 1.44
N ALA A 62 2.43 -0.83 2.45
CA ALA A 62 1.02 -1.17 2.31
C ALA A 62 0.12 0.06 2.08
N VAL A 63 0.43 1.20 2.70
CA VAL A 63 -0.26 2.47 2.43
C VAL A 63 -0.06 2.91 0.98
N VAL A 64 1.16 2.73 0.44
CA VAL A 64 1.53 3.20 -0.90
C VAL A 64 1.01 2.28 -1.99
N CYS A 65 1.18 0.97 -1.83
CA CYS A 65 0.84 -0.02 -2.86
C CYS A 65 -0.63 -0.46 -2.80
N VAL A 66 -1.24 -0.46 -1.61
CA VAL A 66 -2.63 -0.90 -1.35
C VAL A 66 -2.93 -2.28 -1.97
N ASP A 67 -1.94 -3.17 -1.92
CA ASP A 67 -1.98 -4.49 -2.55
C ASP A 67 -1.75 -5.58 -1.50
N GLN A 68 -2.82 -6.33 -1.20
CA GLN A 68 -2.82 -7.42 -0.23
C GLN A 68 -1.90 -8.58 -0.64
N VAL A 69 -1.79 -8.85 -1.94
CA VAL A 69 -0.99 -9.97 -2.47
C VAL A 69 0.49 -9.63 -2.38
N ALA A 70 0.86 -8.37 -2.64
CA ALA A 70 2.23 -7.88 -2.48
C ALA A 70 2.65 -7.75 -1.01
N LEU A 71 1.71 -7.53 -0.08
CA LEU A 71 2.03 -7.34 1.34
C LEU A 71 2.65 -8.60 1.97
N ALA A 72 2.13 -9.79 1.67
CA ALA A 72 2.62 -11.03 2.26
C ALA A 72 4.13 -11.27 2.02
N PRO A 73 4.65 -11.23 0.77
CA PRO A 73 6.08 -11.39 0.54
C PRO A 73 6.91 -10.23 1.11
N VAL A 74 6.38 -8.99 1.15
CA VAL A 74 7.10 -7.85 1.75
C VAL A 74 7.21 -7.99 3.27
N ALA A 75 6.14 -8.42 3.95
CA ALA A 75 6.15 -8.70 5.38
C ALA A 75 7.10 -9.87 5.71
N LEU A 76 7.11 -10.92 4.88
CA LEU A 76 8.06 -12.03 5.01
C LEU A 76 9.51 -11.54 4.85
N LEU A 77 9.80 -10.71 3.85
CA LEU A 77 11.12 -10.10 3.66
C LEU A 77 11.50 -9.23 4.86
N GLY A 78 10.59 -8.42 5.38
CA GLY A 78 10.80 -7.64 6.59
C GLY A 78 11.17 -8.51 7.78
N TRP A 79 10.48 -9.64 7.97
CA TRP A 79 10.80 -10.60 9.02
C TRP A 79 12.18 -11.23 8.83
N LEU A 80 12.51 -11.70 7.62
CA LEU A 80 13.81 -12.29 7.30
C LEU A 80 14.96 -11.31 7.56
N VAL A 81 14.78 -10.03 7.19
CA VAL A 81 15.79 -8.99 7.40
C VAL A 81 15.96 -8.67 8.88
N VAL A 82 14.87 -8.57 9.64
CA VAL A 82 14.94 -8.39 11.09
C VAL A 82 15.67 -9.56 11.73
N ASN A 83 15.27 -10.79 11.43
CA ASN A 83 15.82 -11.97 12.07
C ASN A 83 17.31 -12.15 11.73
N GLY A 84 17.63 -12.18 10.43
CA GLY A 84 18.99 -12.44 9.97
C GLY A 84 19.98 -11.32 10.25
N PHE A 85 19.59 -10.05 10.06
CA PHE A 85 20.55 -8.93 10.08
C PHE A 85 20.44 -8.03 11.30
N LEU A 86 19.24 -7.88 11.89
CA LEU A 86 19.07 -6.98 13.04
C LEU A 86 19.15 -7.72 14.38
N VAL A 87 18.72 -8.99 14.43
CA VAL A 87 18.81 -9.85 15.62
C VAL A 87 20.12 -10.64 15.60
N ASP A 88 20.33 -11.49 14.59
CA ASP A 88 21.48 -12.41 14.54
C ASP A 88 22.71 -11.86 13.81
N ARG A 89 22.60 -10.69 13.17
CA ARG A 89 23.66 -9.85 12.57
C ARG A 89 24.49 -10.44 11.43
N PHE A 90 24.55 -11.76 11.27
CA PHE A 90 25.32 -12.46 10.23
C PHE A 90 24.46 -13.09 9.13
N GLY A 91 23.17 -12.77 9.08
CA GLY A 91 22.22 -13.43 8.19
C GLY A 91 21.82 -14.82 8.66
N GLU A 92 22.16 -15.18 9.90
CA GLU A 92 21.72 -16.44 10.51
C GLU A 92 20.23 -16.36 10.80
N LEU A 93 19.46 -17.31 10.30
CA LEU A 93 18.03 -17.40 10.54
C LEU A 93 17.80 -18.38 11.66
N SER A 94 17.82 -17.88 12.90
CA SER A 94 17.51 -18.69 14.06
C SER A 94 16.05 -18.49 14.50
N TRP A 95 15.43 -19.56 15.01
CA TRP A 95 14.07 -19.52 15.50
C TRP A 95 14.08 -19.30 17.02
N HIS A 96 13.67 -18.12 17.45
CA HIS A 96 13.64 -17.70 18.85
C HIS A 96 12.32 -18.03 19.56
N GLY A 97 11.55 -18.99 19.03
CA GLY A 97 10.31 -19.46 19.63
C GLY A 97 9.16 -18.46 19.51
N SER A 98 8.51 -18.17 20.63
CA SER A 98 7.30 -17.31 20.67
C SER A 98 7.58 -15.86 20.27
N SER A 99 8.79 -15.37 20.51
CA SER A 99 9.18 -14.00 20.17
C SER A 99 9.09 -13.71 18.66
N ASP A 100 9.43 -14.69 17.83
CA ASP A 100 9.33 -14.56 16.37
C ASP A 100 7.88 -14.59 15.88
N LEU A 101 7.01 -15.36 16.54
CA LEU A 101 5.56 -15.30 16.29
C LEU A 101 5.02 -13.89 16.57
N TYR A 102 5.39 -13.28 17.70
CA TYR A 102 4.96 -11.93 18.03
C TYR A 102 5.44 -10.91 16.99
N ARG A 103 6.69 -11.01 16.52
CA ARG A 103 7.22 -10.14 15.46
C ARG A 103 6.46 -10.31 14.15
N MET A 104 6.18 -11.55 13.74
CA MET A 104 5.37 -11.83 12.55
C MET A 104 3.96 -11.22 12.68
N MET A 105 3.30 -11.43 13.81
CA MET A 105 1.97 -10.88 14.08
C MET A 105 1.99 -9.34 14.03
N LEU A 106 3.00 -8.70 14.61
CA LEU A 106 3.13 -7.24 14.56
C LEU A 106 3.36 -6.72 13.13
N LEU A 107 4.12 -7.43 12.28
CA LEU A 107 4.28 -7.07 10.87
C LEU A 107 2.96 -7.19 10.10
N VAL A 108 2.19 -8.25 10.35
CA VAL A 108 0.86 -8.43 9.76
C VAL A 108 -0.07 -7.30 10.20
N MET A 109 -0.08 -6.95 11.49
CA MET A 109 -0.90 -5.85 12.01
C MET A 109 -0.48 -4.50 11.41
N ALA A 110 0.82 -4.22 11.33
CA ALA A 110 1.34 -3.00 10.69
C ALA A 110 0.94 -2.93 9.21
N GLY A 111 1.05 -4.03 8.48
CA GLY A 111 0.61 -4.13 7.09
C GLY A 111 -0.91 -3.93 6.93
N ALA A 112 -1.72 -4.55 7.79
CA ALA A 112 -3.18 -4.41 7.78
C ALA A 112 -3.62 -2.97 8.07
N LEU A 113 -3.00 -2.30 9.05
CA LEU A 113 -3.22 -0.89 9.34
C LEU A 113 -2.81 -0.01 8.17
N GLY A 114 -1.68 -0.32 7.52
CA GLY A 114 -1.22 0.37 6.33
C GLY A 114 -2.21 0.27 5.16
N LEU A 115 -2.73 -0.93 4.89
CA LEU A 115 -3.77 -1.14 3.88
C LEU A 115 -5.03 -0.35 4.19
N ALA A 116 -5.51 -0.40 5.44
CA ALA A 116 -6.69 0.33 5.86
C ALA A 116 -6.52 1.85 5.67
N ALA A 117 -5.35 2.39 6.01
CA ALA A 117 -5.03 3.79 5.81
C ALA A 117 -4.91 4.18 4.32
N GLY A 118 -4.32 3.30 3.49
CA GLY A 118 -4.24 3.48 2.04
C GLY A 118 -5.62 3.52 1.38
N GLU A 119 -6.50 2.59 1.76
CA GLU A 119 -7.89 2.54 1.27
C GLU A 119 -8.68 3.77 1.71
N ALA A 120 -8.56 4.16 2.98
CA ALA A 120 -9.20 5.39 3.49
C ALA A 120 -8.73 6.64 2.72
N ARG A 121 -7.43 6.74 2.42
CA ARG A 121 -6.87 7.84 1.61
C ARG A 121 -7.47 7.85 0.20
N HIS A 122 -7.62 6.69 -0.43
CA HIS A 122 -8.25 6.59 -1.75
C HIS A 122 -9.71 7.06 -1.71
N GLN A 123 -10.48 6.62 -0.73
CA GLN A 123 -11.87 7.04 -0.56
C GLN A 123 -12.00 8.55 -0.34
N ILE A 124 -11.16 9.13 0.53
CA ILE A 124 -11.13 10.59 0.77
C ILE A 124 -10.79 11.35 -0.52
N SER A 125 -9.83 10.85 -1.29
CA SER A 125 -9.42 11.49 -2.55
C SER A 125 -10.55 11.51 -3.59
N GLN A 126 -11.35 10.43 -3.66
CA GLN A 126 -12.50 10.34 -4.57
C GLN A 126 -13.65 11.24 -4.14
N LEU A 127 -13.89 11.37 -2.84
CA LEU A 127 -14.87 12.33 -2.32
C LEU A 127 -14.45 13.76 -2.68
N ARG A 128 -13.17 14.09 -2.48
CA ARG A 128 -12.66 15.43 -2.76
C ARG A 128 -12.77 15.82 -4.24
N THR A 129 -12.58 14.88 -5.17
CA THR A 129 -12.74 15.17 -6.61
C THR A 129 -14.20 15.39 -6.98
N ARG A 130 -15.15 14.65 -6.39
CA ARG A 130 -16.59 14.88 -6.59
C ARG A 130 -17.03 16.27 -6.14
N TRP A 131 -16.57 16.69 -4.97
CA TRP A 131 -16.95 17.99 -4.41
C TRP A 131 -16.42 19.16 -5.25
N ARG A 132 -15.25 19.01 -5.87
CA ARG A 132 -14.72 20.01 -6.81
C ARG A 132 -15.54 20.09 -8.09
N ALA A 133 -15.94 18.94 -8.64
CA ALA A 133 -16.77 18.90 -9.84
C ALA A 133 -18.16 19.54 -9.61
N GLU A 134 -18.75 19.32 -8.43
CA GLU A 134 -20.02 19.97 -8.05
C GLU A 134 -19.87 21.49 -7.90
N ALA A 135 -18.77 21.96 -7.30
CA ALA A 135 -18.49 23.40 -7.19
C ALA A 135 -18.30 24.07 -8.56
N GLU A 136 -17.59 23.42 -9.49
CA GLU A 136 -17.41 23.90 -10.86
C GLU A 136 -18.74 23.95 -11.63
N TRP A 137 -19.60 22.93 -11.46
CA TRP A 137 -20.93 22.91 -12.07
C TRP A 137 -21.81 24.06 -11.57
N HIS A 138 -21.82 24.31 -10.26
CA HIS A 138 -22.57 25.42 -9.69
C HIS A 138 -22.09 26.79 -10.19
N ALA A 139 -20.77 26.96 -10.36
CA ALA A 139 -20.22 28.19 -10.92
C ALA A 139 -20.64 28.40 -12.40
N LEU A 140 -20.64 27.35 -13.20
CA LEU A 140 -21.10 27.40 -14.59
C LEU A 140 -22.59 27.72 -14.70
N VAL A 141 -23.43 27.06 -13.90
CA VAL A 141 -24.88 27.32 -13.88
C VAL A 141 -25.19 28.75 -13.43
N ALA A 142 -24.46 29.27 -12.44
CA ALA A 142 -24.61 30.65 -12.00
C ALA A 142 -24.27 31.65 -13.12
N HIS A 143 -23.19 31.41 -13.87
CA HIS A 143 -22.79 32.26 -14.98
C HIS A 143 -23.83 32.30 -16.11
N ILE A 144 -24.37 31.13 -16.51
CA ILE A 144 -25.41 31.03 -17.54
C ILE A 144 -26.68 31.79 -17.13
N ASN A 145 -27.11 31.65 -15.87
CA ASN A 145 -28.27 32.37 -15.36
C ASN A 145 -28.07 33.90 -15.31
N GLU A 146 -26.83 34.38 -15.16
CA GLU A 146 -26.53 35.82 -15.21
C GLU A 146 -26.54 36.38 -16.64
N GLU A 147 -26.09 35.59 -17.63
CA GLU A 147 -26.19 35.96 -19.04
C GLU A 147 -27.65 36.04 -19.49
N GLU A 148 -28.47 35.04 -19.16
CA GLU A 148 -29.91 35.03 -19.52
C GLU A 148 -30.64 36.26 -18.94
N LYS A 149 -30.30 36.69 -17.72
CA LYS A 149 -30.89 37.89 -17.10
C LYS A 149 -30.44 39.21 -17.72
N ARG A 150 -29.31 39.25 -18.43
CA ARG A 150 -28.85 40.48 -19.13
C ARG A 150 -29.56 40.67 -20.46
N ASP A 151 -29.97 39.56 -21.08
CA ASP A 151 -30.59 39.57 -22.41
C ASP A 151 -32.13 39.75 -22.34
N ALA A 152 -32.73 39.63 -21.15
CA ALA A 152 -34.14 39.83 -20.86
C ALA A 152 -34.46 41.27 -20.39
#